data_AF-E7FKQ4-F1
#
_entry.id   AF-E7FKQ4-F1
#
_cell.length_a   1.000
_cell.length_b   1.000
_cell.length_c   1.000
_cell.angle_alpha   90.00
_cell.angle_beta   90.00
_cell.angle_gamma   90.00
#
_symmetry.space_group_name_H-M   'P 1'
#
loop_
_entity.id
_entity.type
_entity.pdbx_description
1 polymer ?
#
loop_
_entity_poly.entity_id
_entity_poly.type
_entity_poly.pdbx_seq_one_letter_code
_entity_poly.pdbx_strand_id
1 'polypeptide(L)'
;GRLKPNVLLMGFKSDWRSDSPCAAHSYIGILQDAFDLQYGVCILRTKEGLDISRPSRSHINEAFDGGPEGTNIVSTCSTTSATSTVLAPQPITVFQKKQGKKTIDVYWLSDDGGLTLLLPYLLTRRKRWARCKVRVFVGGEVEKKETRKEEIVALIKKFRLGFHDVEVLPDVYQSPQPANIQRFENMLSDFRIVTNPKQDTEAELPRQQEEPWMINDQDLEKNKSKSLRQIRLNEVLHDYSRDAALIVITMPVGRRGVCPSTLYLAWLDFLSHDLRPP
;
A
#
# COMPACT_ATOMS: atom_id res chain seq x y z
N GLY A 1 -13.74 -11.51 23.06
CA GLY A 1 -13.29 -12.91 22.82
C GLY A 1 -11.84 -12.93 22.39
N ARG A 2 -11.20 -14.10 22.29
CA ARG A 2 -9.79 -14.23 21.83
C ARG A 2 -9.63 -14.02 20.31
N LEU A 3 -10.71 -14.14 19.55
CA LEU A 3 -10.76 -13.78 18.13
C LEU A 3 -10.91 -12.27 18.00
N LYS A 4 -9.78 -11.56 17.94
CA LYS A 4 -9.71 -10.11 17.68
C LYS A 4 -8.88 -9.89 16.42
N PRO A 5 -9.32 -9.03 15.48
CA PRO A 5 -8.50 -8.67 14.33
C PRO A 5 -7.21 -7.97 14.81
N ASN A 6 -6.11 -8.24 14.13
CA ASN A 6 -4.78 -7.69 14.44
C ASN A 6 -4.17 -6.90 13.25
N VAL A 7 -4.75 -7.04 12.06
CA VAL A 7 -4.32 -6.35 10.85
C VAL A 7 -5.53 -5.70 10.17
N LEU A 8 -5.40 -4.42 9.83
CA LEU A 8 -6.30 -3.68 8.96
C LEU A 8 -5.75 -3.73 7.53
N LEU A 9 -6.50 -4.33 6.62
CA LEU A 9 -6.21 -4.34 5.18
C LEU A 9 -7.22 -3.45 4.46
N MET A 10 -6.75 -2.44 3.75
CA MET A 10 -7.58 -1.49 3.00
C MET A 10 -7.13 -1.36 1.54
N GLY A 11 -8.06 -1.00 0.66
CA GLY A 11 -7.75 -0.62 -0.71
C GLY A 11 -7.24 0.82 -0.79
N PHE A 12 -6.29 1.10 -1.68
CA PHE A 12 -5.79 2.45 -1.91
C PHE A 12 -6.88 3.35 -2.51
N LYS A 13 -7.10 4.52 -1.90
CA LYS A 13 -8.02 5.54 -2.41
C LYS A 13 -7.43 6.21 -3.66
N SER A 14 -7.79 5.71 -4.85
CA SER A 14 -7.19 6.14 -6.12
C SER A 14 -7.75 7.47 -6.65
N ASP A 15 -8.96 7.84 -6.25
CA ASP A 15 -9.72 9.02 -6.64
C ASP A 15 -9.49 10.23 -5.71
N TRP A 16 -8.50 10.15 -4.82
CA TRP A 16 -8.30 11.13 -3.74
C TRP A 16 -8.04 12.57 -4.23
N ARG A 17 -7.58 12.76 -5.47
CA ARG A 17 -7.37 14.08 -6.07
C ARG A 17 -8.65 14.69 -6.66
N SER A 18 -9.63 13.86 -7.00
CA SER A 18 -10.91 14.27 -7.58
C SER A 18 -12.06 14.29 -6.57
N ASP A 19 -11.90 13.57 -5.45
CA ASP A 19 -12.88 13.54 -4.35
C ASP A 19 -12.66 14.70 -3.37
N SER A 20 -13.61 14.90 -2.46
CA SER A 20 -13.55 15.92 -1.42
C SER A 20 -12.30 15.76 -0.52
N PRO A 21 -11.64 16.86 -0.12
CA PRO A 21 -10.52 16.82 0.82
C PRO A 21 -10.87 16.15 2.15
N CYS A 22 -12.12 16.27 2.60
CA CYS A 22 -12.64 15.62 3.79
C CYS A 22 -12.62 14.08 3.67
N ALA A 23 -12.94 13.51 2.51
CA ALA A 23 -12.86 12.08 2.28
C ALA A 23 -11.41 11.56 2.31
N ALA A 24 -10.46 12.32 1.72
CA ALA A 24 -9.04 12.01 1.81
C ALA A 24 -8.53 12.08 3.27
N HIS A 25 -8.93 13.10 4.01
CA HIS A 25 -8.62 13.23 5.43
C HIS A 25 -9.17 12.06 6.25
N SER A 26 -10.43 11.68 6.01
CA SER A 26 -11.09 10.57 6.69
C SER A 26 -10.39 9.22 6.43
N TYR A 27 -9.98 8.98 5.17
CA TYR A 27 -9.22 7.78 4.81
C TYR A 27 -7.90 7.68 5.59
N ILE A 28 -7.16 8.79 5.70
CA ILE A 28 -5.92 8.84 6.48
C ILE A 28 -6.20 8.73 7.98
N GLY A 29 -7.29 9.33 8.47
CA GLY A 29 -7.75 9.21 9.85
C GLY A 29 -7.92 7.75 10.27
N ILE A 30 -8.54 6.92 9.42
CA ILE A 30 -8.69 5.47 9.67
C ILE A 30 -7.33 4.79 9.81
N LEU A 31 -6.34 5.13 8.96
CA LEU A 31 -5.00 4.55 9.06
C LEU A 31 -4.30 4.97 10.36
N GLN A 32 -4.44 6.23 10.76
CA GLN A 32 -3.85 6.75 12.01
C GLN A 32 -4.50 6.11 13.23
N ASP A 33 -5.83 5.99 13.24
CA ASP A 33 -6.57 5.32 14.31
C ASP A 33 -6.15 3.84 14.43
N ALA A 34 -5.91 3.16 13.30
CA ALA A 34 -5.40 1.80 13.30
C ALA A 34 -4.01 1.69 13.94
N PHE A 35 -3.12 2.64 13.66
CA PHE A 35 -1.82 2.73 14.33
C PHE A 35 -1.95 3.02 15.82
N ASP A 36 -2.81 3.95 16.22
CA ASP A 36 -3.08 4.30 17.61
C ASP A 36 -3.63 3.09 18.40
N LEU A 37 -4.39 2.22 17.73
CA LEU A 37 -4.92 0.96 18.27
C LEU A 37 -3.97 -0.25 18.13
N GLN A 38 -2.73 -0.04 17.69
CA GLN A 38 -1.69 -1.07 17.53
C GLN A 38 -2.05 -2.17 16.53
N TYR A 39 -2.81 -1.86 15.48
CA TYR A 39 -3.04 -2.77 14.36
C TYR A 39 -1.85 -2.73 13.39
N GLY A 40 -1.56 -3.87 12.77
CA GLY A 40 -0.80 -3.88 11.52
C GLY A 40 -1.63 -3.25 10.41
N VAL A 41 -1.05 -2.41 9.57
CA VAL A 41 -1.78 -1.73 8.47
C VAL A 41 -1.22 -2.19 7.13
N CYS A 42 -2.09 -2.56 6.21
CA CYS A 42 -1.74 -2.93 4.84
C CYS A 42 -2.64 -2.18 3.86
N ILE A 43 -2.05 -1.58 2.83
CA ILE A 43 -2.77 -0.93 1.74
C ILE A 43 -2.51 -1.71 0.46
N LEU A 44 -3.59 -2.18 -0.17
CA LEU A 44 -3.54 -2.83 -1.47
C LEU A 44 -3.89 -1.81 -2.55
N ARG A 45 -2.96 -1.56 -3.48
CA ARG A 45 -3.21 -0.77 -4.69
C ARG A 45 -3.14 -1.69 -5.90
N THR A 46 -4.10 -1.55 -6.79
CA THR A 46 -4.12 -2.21 -8.09
C THR A 46 -4.24 -1.17 -9.20
N LYS A 47 -3.73 -1.45 -10.40
CA LYS A 47 -3.77 -0.50 -11.52
C LYS A 47 -5.20 -0.14 -11.94
N GLU A 48 -6.10 -1.12 -11.90
CA GLU A 48 -7.50 -0.97 -12.31
C GLU A 48 -8.42 -0.52 -11.15
N GLY A 49 -7.87 -0.32 -9.96
CA GLY A 49 -8.65 -0.11 -8.74
C GLY A 49 -9.32 -1.39 -8.23
N LEU A 50 -10.00 -1.27 -7.09
CA LEU A 50 -10.68 -2.38 -6.41
C LEU A 50 -12.20 -2.20 -6.35
N ASP A 51 -12.71 -1.08 -6.86
CA ASP A 51 -14.14 -0.77 -6.80
C ASP A 51 -14.92 -1.60 -7.84
N ILE A 52 -15.88 -2.37 -7.36
CA ILE A 52 -16.79 -3.17 -8.18
C ILE A 52 -18.20 -2.67 -7.87
N SER A 53 -18.59 -1.57 -8.50
CA SER A 53 -19.91 -0.95 -8.33
C SER A 53 -21.08 -1.78 -8.91
N ARG A 54 -20.80 -2.98 -9.43
CA ARG A 54 -21.81 -3.96 -9.84
C ARG A 54 -21.91 -5.04 -8.76
N PRO A 55 -23.04 -5.16 -8.02
CA PRO A 55 -23.19 -6.17 -6.98
C PRO A 55 -23.18 -7.55 -7.63
N SER A 56 -22.02 -8.19 -7.59
CA SER A 56 -21.92 -9.58 -7.97
C SER A 56 -22.34 -10.39 -6.75
N ARG A 57 -23.32 -11.29 -6.92
CA ARG A 57 -23.77 -12.16 -5.83
C ARG A 57 -22.55 -12.89 -5.27
N SER A 58 -22.38 -12.85 -3.96
CA SER A 58 -21.28 -13.50 -3.26
C SER A 58 -21.37 -15.01 -3.46
N HIS A 59 -20.53 -15.53 -4.36
CA HIS A 59 -20.30 -16.97 -4.44
C HIS A 59 -19.12 -17.32 -3.52
N ILE A 60 -19.25 -18.45 -2.82
CA ILE A 60 -18.23 -19.02 -1.95
C ILE A 60 -16.95 -19.24 -2.78
N ASN A 61 -15.81 -18.73 -2.31
CA ASN A 61 -14.51 -19.00 -2.93
C ASN A 61 -14.19 -20.50 -2.80
N GLU A 62 -14.43 -21.30 -3.84
CA GLU A 62 -14.09 -22.74 -3.90
C GLU A 62 -12.58 -23.03 -3.67
N ALA A 63 -11.73 -22.00 -3.70
CA ALA A 63 -10.32 -22.08 -3.36
C ALA A 63 -10.05 -22.51 -1.90
N PHE A 64 -11.06 -22.52 -1.03
CA PHE A 64 -10.95 -22.94 0.37
C PHE A 64 -11.47 -24.36 0.66
N ASP A 65 -12.17 -25.01 -0.26
CA ASP A 65 -12.80 -26.32 0.00
C ASP A 65 -11.95 -27.50 -0.48
N GLY A 66 -10.79 -27.65 0.16
CA GLY A 66 -9.87 -28.77 -0.08
C GLY A 66 -9.70 -29.68 1.13
N GLY A 67 -10.66 -29.69 2.07
CA GLY A 67 -10.68 -30.60 3.21
C GLY A 67 -11.59 -31.79 2.92
N PRO A 68 -11.19 -33.03 3.21
CA PRO A 68 -12.11 -34.15 3.13
C PRO A 68 -13.00 -34.09 4.37
N GLU A 69 -14.23 -33.62 4.21
CA GLU A 69 -15.45 -34.06 4.91
C GLU A 69 -16.54 -32.99 4.79
N GLY A 70 -17.53 -33.26 3.93
CA GLY A 70 -18.69 -32.41 3.73
C GLY A 70 -19.61 -32.43 4.96
N THR A 71 -19.92 -31.25 5.49
CA THR A 71 -21.04 -31.08 6.42
C THR A 71 -22.02 -30.09 5.81
N ASN A 72 -23.16 -30.61 5.35
CA ASN A 72 -24.26 -29.83 4.80
C ASN A 72 -24.86 -28.92 5.87
N ILE A 73 -24.71 -27.61 5.73
CA ILE A 73 -25.53 -26.63 6.44
C ILE A 73 -26.58 -26.10 5.45
N VAL A 74 -27.80 -26.58 5.63
CA VAL A 74 -29.01 -26.07 4.98
C VAL A 74 -29.33 -24.71 5.59
N SER A 75 -29.35 -23.66 4.77
CA SER A 75 -30.02 -22.39 5.11
C SER A 75 -31.10 -22.13 4.06
N THR A 76 -32.34 -22.19 4.55
CA THR A 76 -33.59 -22.00 3.82
C THR A 76 -33.94 -20.51 3.68
N CYS A 77 -34.87 -20.24 2.74
CA CYS A 77 -35.59 -19.00 2.42
C CYS A 77 -34.93 -18.09 1.35
N SER A 78 -35.54 -17.73 0.23
CA SER A 78 -36.97 -17.61 -0.13
C SER A 78 -37.23 -17.77 -1.64
N THR A 79 -38.39 -18.35 -1.96
CA THR A 79 -39.02 -18.45 -3.28
C THR A 79 -39.43 -17.08 -3.81
N THR A 80 -38.99 -16.70 -5.02
CA THR A 80 -39.79 -15.96 -6.03
C THR A 80 -39.10 -15.92 -7.40
N SER A 81 -39.85 -16.37 -8.42
CA SER A 81 -39.79 -16.08 -9.87
C SER A 81 -38.48 -16.33 -10.64
N ALA A 82 -38.54 -17.33 -11.52
CA ALA A 82 -37.59 -17.61 -12.58
C ALA A 82 -37.58 -16.49 -13.64
N THR A 83 -36.53 -15.68 -13.61
CA THR A 83 -36.04 -14.95 -14.78
C THR A 83 -34.62 -15.43 -15.04
N SER A 84 -34.39 -16.00 -16.21
CA SER A 84 -33.09 -16.40 -16.74
C SER A 84 -32.17 -15.18 -16.83
N THR A 85 -31.48 -14.88 -15.73
CA THR A 85 -30.45 -13.85 -15.65
C THR A 85 -29.17 -14.42 -16.22
N VAL A 86 -28.74 -13.84 -17.35
CA VAL A 86 -27.42 -14.03 -17.93
C VAL A 86 -26.39 -13.76 -16.81
N LEU A 87 -25.65 -14.80 -16.42
CA LEU A 87 -24.57 -14.72 -15.45
C LEU A 87 -23.50 -13.75 -15.98
N ALA A 88 -23.52 -12.51 -15.50
CA ALA A 88 -22.43 -11.58 -15.77
C ALA A 88 -21.15 -12.19 -15.16
N PRO A 89 -20.05 -12.32 -15.93
CA PRO A 89 -18.80 -12.84 -15.39
C PRO A 89 -18.34 -11.98 -14.21
N GLN A 90 -18.04 -12.63 -13.09
CA GLN A 90 -17.34 -11.99 -11.98
C GLN A 90 -16.03 -11.36 -12.50
N PRO A 91 -15.67 -10.13 -12.10
CA PRO A 91 -14.37 -9.59 -12.43
C PRO A 91 -13.30 -10.48 -11.79
N ILE A 92 -12.59 -11.23 -12.63
CA ILE A 92 -11.51 -12.11 -12.18
C ILE A 92 -10.31 -11.23 -11.84
N THR A 93 -10.02 -11.07 -10.55
CA THR A 93 -8.83 -10.34 -10.14
C THR A 93 -7.57 -11.12 -10.50
N VAL A 94 -6.44 -10.42 -10.69
CA VAL A 94 -5.16 -11.08 -10.98
C VAL A 94 -4.82 -12.13 -9.92
N PHE A 95 -5.22 -11.91 -8.65
CA PHE A 95 -5.03 -12.83 -7.53
C PHE A 95 -5.75 -14.17 -7.64
N GLN A 96 -6.77 -14.27 -8.51
CA GLN A 96 -7.48 -15.52 -8.76
C GLN A 96 -6.80 -16.40 -9.81
N LYS A 97 -5.94 -15.82 -10.65
CA LYS A 97 -5.20 -16.52 -11.71
C LYS A 97 -3.90 -17.13 -11.18
N LYS A 98 -3.43 -18.20 -11.83
CA LYS A 98 -2.09 -18.76 -11.56
C LYS A 98 -1.05 -17.74 -12.02
N GLN A 99 -0.15 -17.34 -11.11
CA GLN A 99 0.87 -16.33 -11.42
C GLN A 99 2.02 -16.87 -12.29
N GLY A 100 2.23 -18.19 -12.27
CA GLY A 100 3.31 -18.82 -13.02
C GLY A 100 4.68 -18.60 -12.38
N LYS A 101 5.73 -18.55 -13.21
CA LYS A 101 7.11 -18.29 -12.79
C LYS A 101 7.39 -16.79 -12.79
N LYS A 102 6.81 -16.06 -11.85
CA LYS A 102 7.07 -14.62 -11.64
C LYS A 102 7.76 -14.38 -10.29
N THR A 103 8.13 -13.14 -10.00
CA THR A 103 8.74 -12.77 -8.71
C THR A 103 7.72 -12.09 -7.78
N ILE A 104 7.87 -12.30 -6.48
CA ILE A 104 7.29 -11.46 -5.44
C ILE A 104 8.45 -10.68 -4.84
N ASP A 105 8.42 -9.36 -4.99
CA ASP A 105 9.54 -8.49 -4.65
C ASP A 105 9.22 -7.74 -3.35
N VAL A 106 10.06 -7.95 -2.34
CA VAL A 106 9.80 -7.51 -0.97
C VAL A 106 10.82 -6.45 -0.58
N TYR A 107 10.39 -5.21 -0.44
CA TYR A 107 11.21 -4.09 -0.03
C TYR A 107 11.10 -3.89 1.48
N TRP A 108 11.98 -4.58 2.21
CA TRP A 108 12.05 -4.52 3.67
C TRP A 108 13.00 -3.41 4.11
N LEU A 109 12.45 -2.20 4.19
CA LEU A 109 13.21 -0.96 4.36
C LEU A 109 13.17 -0.40 5.78
N SER A 110 12.34 -0.97 6.66
CA SER A 110 12.23 -0.63 8.08
C SER A 110 11.68 -1.83 8.83
N ASP A 111 11.96 -1.90 10.12
CA ASP A 111 11.40 -2.94 10.99
C ASP A 111 9.90 -2.66 11.22
N ASP A 112 9.07 -3.57 10.75
CA ASP A 112 7.61 -3.53 10.81
C ASP A 112 7.04 -4.72 11.59
N GLY A 113 7.86 -5.33 12.47
CA GLY A 113 7.49 -6.53 13.21
C GLY A 113 7.39 -7.79 12.34
N GLY A 114 7.89 -7.73 11.11
CA GLY A 114 7.95 -8.85 10.18
C GLY A 114 6.69 -9.06 9.36
N LEU A 115 5.69 -8.17 9.41
CA LEU A 115 4.47 -8.28 8.62
C LEU A 115 4.77 -8.33 7.11
N THR A 116 5.67 -7.46 6.64
CA THR A 116 6.15 -7.40 5.25
C THR A 116 6.75 -8.72 4.78
N LEU A 117 7.43 -9.47 5.66
CA LEU A 117 8.02 -10.78 5.34
C LEU A 117 7.02 -11.93 5.49
N LEU A 118 6.04 -11.79 6.39
CA LEU A 118 5.01 -12.79 6.63
C LEU A 118 4.05 -12.93 5.44
N LEU A 119 3.65 -11.81 4.82
CA LEU A 119 2.75 -11.81 3.67
C LEU A 119 3.24 -12.70 2.50
N PRO A 120 4.45 -12.53 1.93
CA PRO A 120 4.96 -13.37 0.85
C PRO A 120 5.14 -14.84 1.29
N TYR A 121 5.47 -15.08 2.55
CA TYR A 121 5.57 -16.45 3.09
C TYR A 121 4.22 -17.18 3.09
N LEU A 122 3.14 -16.49 3.50
CA LEU A 122 1.80 -17.05 3.46
C LEU A 122 1.30 -17.24 2.02
N LEU A 123 1.61 -16.30 1.13
CA LEU A 123 1.22 -16.37 -0.28
C LEU A 123 1.86 -17.58 -0.98
N THR A 124 3.17 -17.79 -0.85
CA THR A 124 3.88 -18.88 -1.52
C THR A 124 3.44 -20.29 -1.08
N ARG A 125 2.76 -20.42 0.06
CA ARG A 125 2.11 -21.68 0.47
C ARG A 125 0.82 -22.01 -0.30
N ARG A 126 0.31 -21.08 -1.10
CA ARG A 126 -0.92 -21.29 -1.91
C ARG A 126 -0.57 -21.71 -3.33
N LYS A 127 -1.32 -22.67 -3.88
CA LYS A 127 -1.11 -23.25 -5.23
C LYS A 127 -0.92 -22.21 -6.36
N ARG A 128 -1.60 -21.06 -6.27
CA ARG A 128 -1.53 -19.97 -7.28
C ARG A 128 -0.20 -19.21 -7.29
N TRP A 129 0.49 -19.17 -6.15
CA TRP A 129 1.71 -18.39 -5.90
C TRP A 129 2.92 -19.27 -5.55
N ALA A 130 2.73 -20.59 -5.39
CA ALA A 130 3.79 -21.54 -5.02
C ALA A 130 4.96 -21.61 -6.00
N ARG A 131 4.78 -21.13 -7.24
CA ARG A 131 5.83 -21.06 -8.27
C ARG A 131 6.50 -19.68 -8.36
N CYS A 132 6.04 -18.71 -7.57
CA CYS A 132 6.66 -17.40 -7.54
C CYS A 132 7.94 -17.44 -6.71
N LYS A 133 9.01 -16.83 -7.23
CA LYS A 133 10.27 -16.66 -6.49
C LYS A 133 10.15 -15.41 -5.62
N VAL A 134 10.50 -15.48 -4.35
CA VAL A 134 10.54 -14.31 -3.46
C VAL A 134 11.93 -13.71 -3.49
N ARG A 135 12.04 -12.41 -3.77
CA ARG A 135 13.27 -11.61 -3.67
C ARG A 135 13.10 -10.59 -2.55
N VAL A 136 14.09 -10.50 -1.66
CA VAL A 136 14.06 -9.57 -0.53
C VAL A 136 15.10 -8.47 -0.76
N PHE A 137 14.63 -7.25 -0.91
CA PHE A 137 15.42 -6.04 -1.06
C PHE A 137 15.52 -5.32 0.27
N VAL A 138 16.74 -5.00 0.69
CA VAL A 138 17.01 -4.22 1.90
C VAL A 138 17.88 -3.02 1.57
N GLY A 139 17.66 -1.88 2.22
CA GLY A 139 18.57 -0.73 2.06
C GLY A 139 19.92 -1.01 2.72
N GLY A 140 21.03 -0.52 2.18
CA GLY A 140 22.33 -0.58 2.87
C GLY A 140 23.46 0.15 2.16
N GLU A 141 24.56 0.42 2.85
CA GLU A 141 25.74 1.07 2.27
C GLU A 141 26.51 0.12 1.34
N VAL A 142 27.17 0.66 0.32
CA VAL A 142 27.98 -0.13 -0.64
C VAL A 142 29.10 -0.88 0.08
N GLU A 143 29.75 -0.24 1.05
CA GLU A 143 30.89 -0.82 1.78
C GLU A 143 30.51 -2.06 2.60
N LYS A 144 29.30 -2.08 3.16
CA LYS A 144 28.80 -3.16 4.04
C LYS A 144 27.80 -4.07 3.34
N LYS A 145 27.78 -4.06 2.00
CA LYS A 145 26.77 -4.77 1.19
C LYS A 145 26.74 -6.26 1.53
N GLU A 146 27.89 -6.93 1.54
CA GLU A 146 27.93 -8.39 1.75
C GLU A 146 27.63 -8.76 3.20
N THR A 147 28.21 -8.05 4.17
CA THR A 147 27.93 -8.28 5.60
C THR A 147 26.44 -8.13 5.92
N ARG A 148 25.81 -7.05 5.42
CA ARG A 148 24.38 -6.83 5.65
C ARG A 148 23.52 -7.90 4.98
N LYS A 149 23.92 -8.37 3.81
CA LYS A 149 23.24 -9.48 3.11
C LYS A 149 23.32 -10.76 3.93
N GLU A 150 24.48 -11.12 4.46
CA GLU A 150 24.68 -12.31 5.30
C GLU A 150 23.84 -12.26 6.57
N GLU A 151 23.80 -11.11 7.25
CA GLU A 151 22.97 -10.88 8.43
C GLU A 151 21.47 -11.12 8.15
N ILE A 152 20.98 -10.54 7.04
CA ILE A 152 19.58 -10.67 6.64
C ILE A 152 19.25 -12.11 6.22
N VAL A 153 20.15 -12.79 5.50
CA VAL A 153 19.98 -14.21 5.16
C VAL A 153 19.94 -15.08 6.42
N ALA A 154 20.82 -14.84 7.38
CA ALA A 154 20.84 -15.56 8.66
C ALA A 154 19.52 -15.33 9.44
N LEU A 155 19.01 -14.10 9.43
CA LEU A 155 17.75 -13.75 10.06
C LEU A 155 16.54 -14.43 9.40
N ILE A 156 16.45 -14.39 8.08
CA ILE A 156 15.40 -15.08 7.30
C ILE A 156 15.44 -16.59 7.56
N LYS A 157 16.64 -17.18 7.65
CA LYS A 157 16.83 -18.58 8.00
C LYS A 157 16.32 -18.90 9.40
N LYS A 158 16.58 -18.02 10.38
CA LYS A 158 16.05 -18.15 11.76
C LYS A 158 14.52 -18.13 11.80
N PHE A 159 13.89 -17.30 10.97
CA PHE A 159 12.44 -17.26 10.81
C PHE A 159 11.85 -18.40 9.97
N ARG A 160 12.69 -19.27 9.38
CA ARG A 160 12.30 -20.43 8.56
C ARG A 160 11.38 -20.06 7.39
N LEU A 161 11.59 -18.88 6.80
CA LEU A 161 10.75 -18.36 5.71
C LEU A 161 11.03 -19.03 4.37
N GLY A 162 12.23 -19.59 4.18
CA GLY A 162 12.62 -20.26 2.93
C GLY A 162 12.92 -19.30 1.77
N PHE A 163 13.17 -18.02 2.06
CA PHE A 163 13.66 -17.07 1.06
C PHE A 163 15.18 -17.17 0.97
N HIS A 164 15.71 -17.15 -0.25
CA HIS A 164 17.13 -17.32 -0.52
C HIS A 164 17.74 -16.18 -1.34
N ASP A 165 16.90 -15.36 -1.95
CA ASP A 165 17.32 -14.28 -2.83
C ASP A 165 17.22 -12.95 -2.08
N VAL A 166 18.37 -12.44 -1.64
CA VAL A 166 18.49 -11.20 -0.87
C VAL A 166 19.42 -10.25 -1.60
N GLU A 167 18.95 -9.04 -1.86
CA GLU A 167 19.70 -7.97 -2.52
C GLU A 167 19.73 -6.72 -1.65
N VAL A 168 20.93 -6.15 -1.50
CA VAL A 168 21.15 -4.92 -0.74
C VAL A 168 21.23 -3.75 -1.72
N LEU A 169 20.36 -2.78 -1.52
CA LEU A 169 20.14 -1.62 -2.37
C LEU A 169 20.80 -0.37 -1.75
N PRO A 170 21.92 0.12 -2.30
CA PRO A 170 22.56 1.36 -1.85
C PRO A 170 21.93 2.62 -2.42
N ASP A 171 21.20 2.46 -3.51
CA ASP A 171 20.60 3.48 -4.33
C ASP A 171 19.33 4.08 -3.71
N VAL A 172 18.68 3.37 -2.77
CA VAL A 172 17.50 3.86 -2.01
C VAL A 172 17.77 5.09 -1.15
N TYR A 173 19.05 5.44 -0.91
CA TYR A 173 19.46 6.61 -0.13
C TYR A 173 20.01 7.75 -1.00
N GLN A 174 20.03 7.59 -2.32
CA GLN A 174 20.48 8.63 -3.24
C GLN A 174 19.40 9.70 -3.45
N SER A 175 19.81 10.87 -3.93
CA SER A 175 18.87 11.92 -4.31
C SER A 175 18.01 11.49 -5.51
N PRO A 176 16.69 11.76 -5.50
CA PRO A 176 15.82 11.47 -6.64
C PRO A 176 16.14 12.37 -7.84
N GLN A 177 15.67 11.97 -9.02
CA GLN A 177 15.84 12.73 -10.25
C GLN A 177 15.05 14.04 -10.20
N PRO A 178 15.61 15.18 -10.66
CA PRO A 178 14.94 16.47 -10.63
C PRO A 178 13.57 16.49 -11.32
N ALA A 179 13.42 15.74 -12.41
CA ALA A 179 12.16 15.62 -13.14
C ALA A 179 11.04 15.01 -12.28
N ASN A 180 11.36 14.02 -11.44
CA ASN A 180 10.40 13.38 -10.55
C ASN A 180 10.07 14.26 -9.34
N ILE A 181 11.04 15.05 -8.87
CA ILE A 181 10.80 16.08 -7.86
C ILE A 181 9.77 17.10 -8.37
N GLN A 182 9.98 17.64 -9.58
CA GLN A 182 9.02 18.56 -10.20
C GLN A 182 7.65 17.92 -10.40
N ARG A 183 7.59 16.64 -10.83
CA ARG A 183 6.32 15.90 -10.94
C ARG A 183 5.57 15.82 -9.61
N PHE A 184 6.28 15.55 -8.51
CA PHE A 184 5.69 15.51 -7.18
C PHE A 184 5.23 16.90 -6.72
N GLU A 185 6.01 17.95 -6.97
CA GLU A 185 5.63 19.33 -6.63
C GLU A 185 4.38 19.78 -7.39
N ASN A 186 4.29 19.45 -8.69
CA ASN A 186 3.10 19.70 -9.51
C ASN A 186 1.88 18.95 -8.98
N MET A 187 2.04 17.71 -8.50
CA MET A 187 0.96 16.94 -7.88
C MET A 187 0.43 17.61 -6.60
N LEU A 188 1.31 18.24 -5.82
CA LEU A 188 0.93 18.91 -4.58
C LEU A 188 0.35 20.31 -4.79
N SER A 189 0.56 20.93 -5.96
CA SER A 189 0.19 22.32 -6.21
C SER A 189 -1.29 22.62 -5.92
N ASP A 190 -2.17 21.67 -6.20
CA ASP A 190 -3.63 21.77 -5.95
C ASP A 190 -4.01 21.82 -4.45
N PHE A 191 -3.10 21.42 -3.55
CA PHE A 191 -3.36 21.26 -2.12
C PHE A 191 -2.54 22.21 -1.23
N ARG A 192 -1.82 23.16 -1.83
CA ARG A 192 -1.02 24.14 -1.09
C ARG A 192 -1.87 25.34 -0.69
N ILE A 193 -1.67 25.81 0.54
CA ILE A 193 -2.22 27.09 0.96
C ILE A 193 -1.39 28.19 0.29
N VAL A 194 -2.01 28.96 -0.60
CA VAL A 194 -1.40 30.22 -1.06
C VAL A 194 -1.63 31.25 0.03
N THR A 195 -0.64 31.45 0.89
CA THR A 195 -0.65 32.58 1.81
C THR A 195 -0.60 33.84 0.95
N ASN A 196 -1.71 34.56 0.83
CA ASN A 196 -1.81 35.76 0.03
C ASN A 196 -1.53 36.96 0.96
N PRO A 197 -0.31 37.55 0.97
CA PRO A 197 0.08 38.55 1.98
C PRO A 197 -0.61 39.92 1.84
N LYS A 198 -1.67 40.04 1.01
CA LYS A 198 -2.32 41.31 0.65
C LYS A 198 -3.81 41.41 1.05
N GLN A 199 -4.35 40.48 1.84
CA GLN A 199 -5.73 40.54 2.33
C GLN A 199 -5.86 40.55 3.86
N ASP A 200 -4.79 40.90 4.59
CA ASP A 200 -4.83 41.08 6.04
C ASP A 200 -5.25 42.49 6.45
N THR A 201 -6.27 43.05 5.80
CA THR A 201 -6.90 44.29 6.27
C THR A 201 -8.40 44.17 6.05
N GLU A 202 -9.10 43.94 7.17
CA GLU A 202 -10.55 44.06 7.35
C GLU A 202 -11.44 42.90 6.84
N ALA A 203 -11.42 41.78 7.58
CA ALA A 203 -12.64 41.04 7.95
C ALA A 203 -12.32 39.94 8.99
N GLU A 204 -12.42 40.27 10.28
CA GLU A 204 -12.54 39.26 11.34
C GLU A 204 -13.90 38.54 11.20
N LEU A 205 -13.89 37.37 10.56
CA LEU A 205 -14.96 36.37 10.66
C LEU A 205 -14.51 35.24 11.59
N PRO A 206 -15.40 34.68 12.43
CA PRO A 206 -15.01 33.78 13.51
C PRO A 206 -14.61 32.39 12.99
N ARG A 207 -13.40 31.93 13.37
CA ARG A 207 -12.93 30.53 13.40
C ARG A 207 -13.23 29.70 12.14
N GLN A 208 -12.46 29.91 11.07
CA GLN A 208 -12.35 28.91 10.01
C GLN A 208 -11.71 27.66 10.61
N GLN A 209 -12.44 26.56 10.57
CA GLN A 209 -12.00 25.20 10.84
C GLN A 209 -10.59 25.03 10.25
N GLU A 210 -9.53 24.91 11.08
CA GLU A 210 -8.17 24.68 10.58
C GLU A 210 -8.23 23.45 9.70
N GLU A 211 -8.19 23.60 8.38
CA GLU A 211 -8.31 22.49 7.45
C GLU A 211 -7.05 21.62 7.57
N PRO A 212 -7.06 20.50 8.33
CA PRO A 212 -5.83 19.75 8.66
C PRO A 212 -5.26 19.00 7.45
N TRP A 213 -5.98 19.03 6.32
CA TRP A 213 -5.59 18.45 5.05
C TRP A 213 -4.82 19.41 4.16
N MET A 214 -4.75 20.71 4.45
CA MET A 214 -4.01 21.65 3.62
C MET A 214 -2.51 21.63 3.95
N ILE A 215 -1.67 21.85 2.92
CA ILE A 215 -0.20 21.79 3.07
C ILE A 215 0.33 23.22 3.13
N ASN A 216 1.00 23.56 4.24
CA ASN A 216 1.78 24.79 4.35
C ASN A 216 3.27 24.53 4.04
N ASP A 217 4.04 25.60 3.79
CA ASP A 217 5.46 25.51 3.48
C ASP A 217 6.29 24.92 4.64
N GLN A 218 5.86 25.16 5.88
CA GLN A 218 6.53 24.63 7.06
C GLN A 218 6.42 23.09 7.14
N ASP A 219 5.27 22.53 6.79
CA ASP A 219 5.01 21.09 6.76
C ASP A 219 5.81 20.42 5.66
N LEU A 220 5.94 21.08 4.51
CA LEU A 220 6.75 20.58 3.41
C LEU A 220 8.24 20.55 3.79
N GLU A 221 8.77 21.60 4.42
CA GLU A 221 10.17 21.63 4.85
C GLU A 221 10.44 20.60 5.96
N LYS A 222 9.55 20.49 6.97
CA LYS A 222 9.64 19.48 8.03
C LYS A 222 9.68 18.05 7.47
N ASN A 223 8.94 17.79 6.39
CA ASN A 223 8.81 16.45 5.82
C ASN A 223 9.55 16.25 4.48
N LYS A 224 10.48 17.14 4.14
CA LYS A 224 11.22 17.14 2.88
C LYS A 224 12.02 15.87 2.64
N SER A 225 12.79 15.44 3.64
CA SER A 225 13.62 14.22 3.56
C SER A 225 12.77 12.96 3.32
N LYS A 226 11.61 12.86 3.98
CA LYS A 226 10.65 11.76 3.77
C LYS A 226 10.04 11.81 2.37
N SER A 227 9.68 13.00 1.90
CA SER A 227 9.12 13.21 0.55
C SER A 227 10.12 12.78 -0.52
N LEU A 228 11.36 13.26 -0.46
CA LEU A 228 12.44 12.87 -1.38
C LEU A 228 12.70 11.36 -1.35
N ARG A 229 12.65 10.74 -0.17
CA ARG A 229 12.79 9.29 -0.04
C ARG A 229 11.68 8.54 -0.78
N GLN A 230 10.42 9.00 -0.73
CA GLN A 230 9.33 8.32 -1.45
C GLN A 230 9.49 8.44 -2.97
N ILE A 231 9.93 9.60 -3.44
CA ILE A 231 10.22 9.83 -4.86
C ILE A 231 11.34 8.90 -5.31
N ARG A 232 12.44 8.84 -4.54
CA ARG A 232 13.57 7.96 -4.85
C ARG A 232 13.15 6.49 -4.85
N LEU A 233 12.35 6.08 -3.87
CA LEU A 233 11.88 4.71 -3.81
C LEU A 233 11.03 4.33 -5.03
N ASN A 234 10.17 5.22 -5.53
CA ASN A 234 9.43 4.95 -6.76
C ASN A 234 10.37 4.66 -7.95
N GLU A 235 11.44 5.43 -8.12
CA GLU A 235 12.46 5.18 -9.15
C GLU A 235 13.09 3.79 -9.01
N VAL A 236 13.51 3.43 -7.80
CA VAL A 236 14.10 2.12 -7.50
C VAL A 236 13.10 0.98 -7.75
N LEU A 237 11.82 1.16 -7.43
CA LEU A 237 10.77 0.17 -7.74
C LEU A 237 10.66 -0.06 -9.25
N HIS A 238 10.75 1.00 -10.06
CA HIS A 238 10.71 0.93 -11.52
C HIS A 238 11.94 0.26 -12.13
N ASP A 239 13.11 0.42 -11.52
CA ASP A 239 14.36 -0.16 -12.00
C ASP A 239 14.45 -1.67 -11.71
N TYR A 240 14.00 -2.11 -10.53
CA TYR A 240 14.23 -3.49 -10.06
C TYR A 240 13.01 -4.43 -10.17
N SER A 241 11.78 -3.90 -10.14
CA SER A 241 10.56 -4.71 -9.92
C SER A 241 9.45 -4.46 -10.95
N ARG A 242 9.80 -3.94 -12.13
CA ARG A 242 8.89 -3.62 -13.23
C ARG A 242 8.04 -4.80 -13.73
N ASP A 243 8.59 -6.01 -13.70
CA ASP A 243 7.92 -7.23 -14.20
C ASP A 243 7.48 -8.19 -13.07
N ALA A 244 7.48 -7.71 -11.82
CA ALA A 244 7.06 -8.49 -10.66
C ALA A 244 5.58 -8.89 -10.72
N ALA A 245 5.22 -10.00 -10.08
CA ALA A 245 3.82 -10.37 -9.86
C ALA A 245 3.19 -9.66 -8.67
N LEU A 246 3.99 -9.17 -7.73
CA LEU A 246 3.54 -8.43 -6.55
C LEU A 246 4.76 -7.72 -5.95
N ILE A 247 4.57 -6.46 -5.57
CA ILE A 247 5.55 -5.70 -4.79
C ILE A 247 4.97 -5.55 -3.38
N VAL A 248 5.74 -5.96 -2.37
CA VAL A 248 5.42 -5.71 -0.96
C VAL A 248 6.45 -4.74 -0.43
N ILE A 249 6.04 -3.53 -0.05
CA ILE A 249 6.95 -2.50 0.45
C ILE A 249 6.51 -2.03 1.84
N THR A 250 7.49 -1.78 2.71
CA THR A 250 7.21 -1.18 4.01
C THR A 250 6.58 0.20 3.83
N MET A 251 5.37 0.38 4.38
CA MET A 251 4.60 1.61 4.22
C MET A 251 5.29 2.78 4.94
N PRO A 252 5.45 3.96 4.31
CA PRO A 252 5.87 5.16 5.04
C PRO A 252 4.80 5.53 6.07
N VAL A 253 5.21 6.07 7.22
CA VAL A 253 4.27 6.48 8.28
C VAL A 253 4.34 8.00 8.50
N GLY A 254 3.21 8.66 8.26
CA GLY A 254 2.95 10.05 8.63
C GLY A 254 2.33 10.12 10.03
N ARG A 255 3.03 10.74 10.99
CA ARG A 255 2.51 10.90 12.36
C ARG A 255 1.45 12.00 12.39
N ARG A 256 0.38 11.77 13.15
CA ARG A 256 -0.70 12.75 13.38
C ARG A 256 -0.10 14.05 13.92
N GLY A 257 -0.54 15.19 13.38
CA GLY A 257 -0.06 16.53 13.74
C GLY A 257 1.31 16.93 13.19
N VAL A 258 2.07 16.00 12.59
CA VAL A 258 3.39 16.30 11.97
C VAL A 258 3.32 16.29 10.44
N CYS A 259 2.49 15.39 9.89
CA CYS A 259 2.30 15.27 8.45
C CYS A 259 0.82 15.53 8.12
N PRO A 260 0.51 16.53 7.28
CA PRO A 260 -0.83 16.74 6.75
C PRO A 260 -1.36 15.50 6.02
N SER A 261 -2.67 15.32 6.03
CA SER A 261 -3.29 14.11 5.46
C SER A 261 -3.08 13.98 3.96
N THR A 262 -3.20 15.08 3.21
CA THR A 262 -2.95 15.11 1.75
C THR A 262 -1.49 14.83 1.43
N LEU A 263 -0.54 15.38 2.20
CA LEU A 263 0.88 15.11 2.01
C LEU A 263 1.19 13.61 2.22
N TYR A 264 0.60 13.01 3.26
CA TYR A 264 0.77 11.59 3.50
C TYR A 264 0.14 10.73 2.39
N LEU A 265 -1.04 11.11 1.89
CA LEU A 265 -1.68 10.40 0.79
C LEU A 265 -0.92 10.56 -0.52
N ALA A 266 -0.35 11.75 -0.78
CA ALA A 266 0.53 12.01 -1.92
C ALA A 266 1.79 11.16 -1.89
N TRP A 267 2.37 10.91 -0.71
CA TRP A 267 3.48 9.96 -0.56
C TRP A 267 3.10 8.54 -0.97
N LEU A 268 1.95 8.05 -0.49
CA LEU A 268 1.46 6.72 -0.83
C LEU A 268 1.16 6.60 -2.32
N ASP A 269 0.55 7.64 -2.92
CA ASP A 269 0.28 7.70 -4.35
C ASP A 269 1.59 7.67 -5.15
N PHE A 270 2.49 8.61 -4.89
CA PHE A 270 3.72 8.75 -5.66
C PHE A 270 4.62 7.51 -5.54
N LEU A 271 4.75 6.94 -4.34
CA LEU A 271 5.53 5.73 -4.10
C LEU A 271 5.07 4.58 -5.01
N SER A 272 3.76 4.41 -5.15
CA SER A 272 3.14 3.30 -5.89
C SER A 272 2.66 3.68 -7.30
N HIS A 273 3.10 4.83 -7.81
CA HIS A 273 2.65 5.38 -9.08
C HIS A 273 3.24 4.64 -10.28
N ASP A 274 2.40 4.41 -11.30
CA ASP A 274 2.75 3.74 -12.57
C ASP A 274 3.36 2.33 -12.45
N LEU A 275 3.26 1.68 -11.29
CA LEU A 275 3.73 0.31 -11.13
C LEU A 275 2.85 -0.67 -11.93
N ARG A 276 3.49 -1.56 -12.67
CA ARG A 276 2.84 -2.64 -13.44
C ARG A 276 2.30 -3.81 -12.60
N PRO A 277 2.94 -4.20 -11.49
CA PRO A 277 2.43 -5.27 -10.64
C PRO A 277 0.99 -4.98 -10.16
N PRO A 278 0.17 -6.03 -9.98
CA PRO A 278 -1.26 -5.93 -9.75
C PRO A 278 -1.63 -5.36 -8.40
#